data_AF-A0A8E0M995-F1
#
_entry.id   AF-A0A8E0M995-F1
#
_cell.length_a   1.000
_cell.length_b   1.000
_cell.length_c   1.000
_cell.angle_alpha   90.00
_cell.angle_beta   90.00
_cell.angle_gamma   90.00
#
_symmetry.space_group_name_H-M   'P 1'
#
loop_
_entity.id
_entity.type
_entity.pdbx_description
1 polymer ?
#
loop_
_entity_poly.entity_id
_entity_poly.type
_entity_poly.pdbx_seq_one_letter_code
_entity_poly.pdbx_strand_id
1 'polypeptide(L)'
;MDNFATGVAADLYLVNKPIFIGQAGADELVDGQLAYQLRDALINAPQVDFHWYDNAKHVITVNSAHHALQQDVIAFMQQENEG
;
A
#
# COMPACT_ATOMS: atom_id res chain seq x y z
N MET A 1 -0.31 16.48 14.07
CA MET A 1 -0.87 15.34 13.35
C MET A 1 -2.04 15.84 12.53
N ASP A 2 -1.97 15.68 11.22
CA ASP A 2 -2.95 16.23 10.28
C ASP A 2 -4.35 15.64 10.49
N ASN A 3 -5.35 16.51 10.69
CA ASN A 3 -6.73 16.12 10.98
C ASN A 3 -7.37 15.29 9.84
N PHE A 4 -6.86 15.46 8.61
CA PHE A 4 -7.30 14.70 7.44
C PHE A 4 -6.86 13.24 7.50
N ALA A 5 -5.59 12.97 7.85
CA ALA A 5 -5.07 11.61 7.97
C ALA A 5 -5.78 10.84 9.09
N THR A 6 -6.09 11.52 10.21
CA THR A 6 -6.87 10.93 11.31
C THR A 6 -8.29 10.56 10.88
N GLY A 7 -8.96 11.40 10.11
CA GLY A 7 -10.30 11.11 9.60
C GLY A 7 -10.33 9.92 8.65
N VAL A 8 -9.40 9.89 7.68
CA VAL A 8 -9.27 8.76 6.74
C VAL A 8 -8.94 7.46 7.49
N ALA A 9 -8.04 7.50 8.47
CA ALA A 9 -7.70 6.33 9.28
C ALA A 9 -8.90 5.77 10.05
N ALA A 10 -9.78 6.65 10.57
CA ALA A 10 -10.99 6.25 11.29
C ALA A 10 -12.01 5.53 10.38
N ASP A 11 -11.99 5.80 9.08
CA ASP A 11 -12.94 5.26 8.11
C ASP A 11 -12.39 4.04 7.33
N LEU A 12 -11.18 3.55 7.64
CA LEU A 12 -10.60 2.39 6.94
C LEU A 12 -11.44 1.11 7.05
N TYR A 13 -12.25 0.97 8.10
CA TYR A 13 -13.20 -0.14 8.23
C TYR A 13 -14.30 -0.12 7.16
N LEU A 14 -14.57 1.01 6.50
CA LEU A 14 -15.56 1.10 5.42
C LEU A 14 -15.04 0.54 4.09
N VAL A 15 -13.73 0.27 3.99
CA VAL A 15 -13.11 -0.26 2.77
C VAL A 15 -13.50 -1.73 2.61
N ASN A 16 -14.20 -2.03 1.52
CA ASN A 16 -14.73 -3.36 1.19
C ASN A 16 -14.28 -3.86 -0.19
N LYS A 17 -13.28 -3.20 -0.77
CA LYS A 17 -12.65 -3.59 -2.03
C LYS A 17 -11.26 -4.13 -1.75
N PRO A 18 -10.73 -4.99 -2.63
CA PRO A 18 -9.34 -5.39 -2.55
C PRO A 18 -8.42 -4.17 -2.64
N ILE A 19 -7.35 -4.20 -1.84
CA ILE A 19 -6.41 -3.09 -1.68
C ILE A 19 -4.99 -3.55 -1.96
N PHE A 20 -4.25 -2.74 -2.70
CA PHE A 20 -2.81 -2.88 -2.89
C PHE A 20 -2.06 -1.87 -2.00
N ILE A 21 -1.04 -2.33 -1.29
CA ILE A 21 -0.14 -1.50 -0.47
C ILE A 21 1.29 -1.72 -0.93
N GLY A 22 1.94 -0.67 -1.43
CA GLY A 22 3.37 -0.67 -1.78
C GLY A 22 4.14 0.31 -0.90
N GLN A 23 5.15 -0.17 -0.16
CA GLN A 23 5.97 0.65 0.72
C GLN A 23 7.47 0.54 0.40
N ALA A 24 8.15 1.68 0.35
CA ALA A 24 9.60 1.73 0.25
C ALA A 24 10.26 1.32 1.58
N GLY A 25 11.22 0.41 1.53
CA GLY A 25 11.92 -0.09 2.72
C GLY A 25 12.99 0.84 3.26
N ALA A 26 13.51 1.73 2.41
CA ALA A 26 14.48 2.76 2.76
C ALA A 26 13.86 4.17 2.66
N ASP A 27 12.57 4.29 3.01
CA ASP A 27 11.84 5.55 3.00
C ASP A 27 12.46 6.55 3.99
N GLU A 28 13.00 7.66 3.47
CA GLU A 28 13.58 8.72 4.28
C GLU A 28 12.59 9.82 4.70
N LEU A 29 11.34 9.77 4.23
CA LEU A 29 10.34 10.83 4.42
C LEU A 29 9.17 10.40 5.33
N VAL A 30 8.81 9.12 5.34
CA VAL A 30 7.67 8.58 6.09
C VAL A 30 8.08 7.33 6.89
N ASP A 31 7.48 7.14 8.06
CA ASP A 31 7.67 5.92 8.84
C ASP A 31 7.01 4.72 8.15
N GLY A 32 7.83 3.79 7.66
CA GLY A 32 7.37 2.57 7.00
C GLY A 32 6.49 1.66 7.88
N GLN A 33 6.50 1.83 9.21
CA GLN A 33 5.57 1.13 10.11
C GLN A 33 4.10 1.46 9.83
N LEU A 34 3.82 2.64 9.26
CA LEU A 34 2.47 3.05 8.90
C LEU A 34 1.84 2.13 7.84
N ALA A 35 2.64 1.50 6.98
CA ALA A 35 2.14 0.55 5.99
C ALA A 35 1.55 -0.72 6.66
N TYR A 36 2.15 -1.19 7.76
CA TYR A 36 1.60 -2.29 8.54
C TYR A 36 0.33 -1.88 9.29
N GLN A 37 0.32 -0.68 9.88
CA GLN A 37 -0.89 -0.15 10.55
C GLN A 37 -2.06 0.01 9.58
N LEU A 38 -1.79 0.49 8.36
CA LEU A 38 -2.79 0.58 7.28
C LEU A 38 -3.34 -0.81 6.93
N ARG A 39 -2.46 -1.79 6.69
CA ARG A 39 -2.86 -3.18 6.39
C ARG A 39 -3.76 -3.73 7.50
N ASP A 40 -3.36 -3.57 8.75
CA ASP A 40 -4.07 -4.14 9.90
C ASP A 40 -5.42 -3.44 10.16
N ALA A 41 -5.57 -2.18 9.75
CA ALA A 41 -6.81 -1.42 9.88
C ALA A 41 -7.86 -1.71 8.78
N LEU A 42 -7.47 -2.32 7.66
CA LEU A 42 -8.34 -2.70 6.54
C LEU A 42 -9.12 -3.99 6.81
N ILE A 43 -9.79 -4.08 7.97
CA ILE A 43 -10.41 -5.31 8.48
C ILE A 43 -11.53 -5.90 7.60
N ASN A 44 -12.14 -5.08 6.74
CA ASN A 44 -13.26 -5.47 5.87
C ASN A 44 -12.84 -5.58 4.40
N ALA A 45 -11.57 -5.33 4.07
CA ALA A 45 -11.07 -5.55 2.72
C ALA A 45 -11.02 -7.06 2.43
N PRO A 46 -11.59 -7.55 1.31
CA PRO A 46 -11.59 -8.97 0.97
C PRO A 46 -10.18 -9.53 0.71
N GLN A 47 -9.25 -8.68 0.28
CA GLN A 47 -7.85 -8.97 0.08
C GLN A 47 -7.02 -7.71 0.31
N VAL A 48 -5.85 -7.87 0.92
CA VAL A 48 -4.81 -6.83 0.98
C VAL A 48 -3.53 -7.41 0.40
N ASP A 49 -3.14 -6.93 -0.78
CA ASP A 49 -1.90 -7.29 -1.45
C ASP A 49 -0.79 -6.34 -1.00
N PHE A 50 0.18 -6.86 -0.24
CA PHE A 50 1.18 -6.05 0.46
C PHE A 50 2.58 -6.32 -0.09
N HIS A 51 3.24 -5.26 -0.57
CA HIS A 51 4.57 -5.30 -1.17
C HIS A 51 5.53 -4.33 -0.48
N TRP A 52 6.70 -4.85 -0.12
CA TRP A 52 7.77 -4.10 0.52
C TRP A 52 8.99 -4.05 -0.39
N TYR A 53 9.45 -2.84 -0.74
CA TYR A 53 10.57 -2.63 -1.65
C TYR A 53 11.84 -2.25 -0.86
N ASP A 54 12.57 -3.25 -0.36
CA ASP A 54 13.66 -3.11 0.63
C ASP A 54 14.64 -1.96 0.38
N ASN A 55 15.13 -1.84 -0.86
CA ASN A 55 16.19 -0.89 -1.22
C ASN A 55 15.67 0.40 -1.86
N ALA A 56 14.35 0.59 -1.88
CA ALA A 56 13.72 1.72 -2.55
C ALA A 56 13.59 2.91 -1.60
N LYS A 57 13.96 4.09 -2.11
CA LYS A 57 13.67 5.38 -1.46
C LYS A 57 12.19 5.75 -1.65
N HIS A 58 11.73 6.79 -0.94
CA HIS A 58 10.30 7.16 -0.87
C HIS A 58 9.54 7.11 -2.22
N VAL A 59 10.10 7.69 -3.29
CA VAL A 59 9.44 7.74 -4.60
C VAL A 59 9.65 6.44 -5.40
N ILE A 60 8.95 5.38 -5.01
CA ILE A 60 9.02 4.04 -5.63
C ILE A 60 8.55 3.99 -7.09
N THR A 61 7.84 5.02 -7.55
CA THR A 61 7.32 5.14 -8.93
C THR A 61 8.39 5.53 -9.95
N VAL A 62 9.53 6.08 -9.53
CA VAL A 62 10.60 6.54 -10.44
C VAL A 62 11.99 6.01 -10.12
N ASN A 63 12.16 5.34 -8.98
CA ASN A 63 13.45 4.79 -8.56
C ASN A 63 13.66 3.37 -9.10
N SER A 64 14.69 2.67 -8.62
CA SER A 64 15.01 1.30 -9.03
C SER A 64 13.87 0.29 -8.84
N ALA A 65 12.89 0.56 -7.99
CA ALA A 65 11.75 -0.31 -7.74
C ALA A 65 10.58 -0.15 -8.72
N HIS A 66 10.61 0.85 -9.61
CA HIS A 66 9.45 1.14 -10.49
C HIS A 66 9.03 -0.04 -11.37
N HIS A 67 9.99 -0.83 -11.88
CA HIS A 67 9.67 -2.03 -12.66
C HIS A 67 9.00 -3.12 -11.83
N ALA A 68 9.43 -3.32 -10.58
CA ALA A 68 8.80 -4.29 -9.67
C ALA A 68 7.38 -3.83 -9.34
N LEU A 69 7.23 -2.55 -8.94
CA LEU A 69 5.92 -1.94 -8.68
C LEU A 69 4.95 -2.07 -9.85
N GLN A 70 5.41 -1.87 -11.09
CA GLN A 70 4.58 -2.04 -12.28
C GLN A 70 4.10 -3.48 -12.43
N GLN A 71 4.98 -4.47 -12.22
CA GLN A 71 4.61 -5.88 -12.31
C GLN A 71 3.61 -6.27 -11.22
N ASP A 72 3.85 -5.84 -9.99
CA ASP A 72 3.01 -6.17 -8.84
C ASP A 72 1.61 -5.55 -8.97
N VAL A 73 1.52 -4.31 -9.44
CA VAL A 73 0.23 -3.65 -9.71
C VAL A 73 -0.52 -4.30 -10.86
N ILE A 74 0.17 -4.71 -11.94
CA ILE A 74 -0.46 -5.45 -13.05
C ILE A 74 -1.00 -6.79 -12.55
N ALA A 75 -0.22 -7.53 -11.75
CA ALA A 75 -0.65 -8.80 -11.19
C ALA A 75 -1.88 -8.64 -10.29
N PHE A 76 -1.90 -7.62 -9.43
CA PHE A 76 -3.06 -7.27 -8.60
C PHE A 76 -4.31 -6.99 -9.46
N MET A 77 -4.19 -6.17 -10.51
CA MET A 77 -5.32 -5.86 -11.40
C MET A 77 -5.82 -7.09 -12.19
N GLN A 78 -4.93 -8.02 -12.54
CA GLN A 78 -5.30 -9.24 -13.26
C GLN A 78 -6.11 -10.19 -12.36
N GLN A 79 -5.71 -10.35 -11.09
CA GLN A 79 -6.45 -11.16 -10.12
C GLN A 79 -7.91 -10.69 -9.99
N GLU A 80 -8.14 -9.38 -10.01
CA GLU A 80 -9.49 -8.81 -9.93
C GLU A 80 -10.33 -8.98 -11.20
N ASN A 81 -9.71 -9.04 -12.37
CA ASN A 81 -10.42 -9.24 -13.64
C ASN A 81 -10.78 -10.71 -13.89
N GLU A 82 -10.13 -11.63 -13.19
CA GLU A 82 -10.34 -13.08 -13.29
C GLU A 82 -11.24 -13.64 -12.16
N GLY A 83 -11.59 -12.80 -11.18
CA GLY A 83 -12.42 -13.14 -10.00
C GLY A 83 -13.92 -12.95 -10.14
#